data_AF-A0A2L0D0H4-F1
#
_entry.id   AF-A0A2L0D0H4-F1
#
_cell.length_a   1.000
_cell.length_b   1.000
_cell.length_c   1.000
_cell.angle_alpha   90.00
_cell.angle_beta   90.00
_cell.angle_gamma   90.00
#
_symmetry.space_group_name_H-M   'P 1'
#
loop_
_entity.id
_entity.type
_entity.pdbx_description
1 polymer ?
#
loop_
_entity_poly.entity_id
_entity_poly.type
_entity_poly.pdbx_seq_one_letter_code
_entity_poly.pdbx_strand_id
1 'polypeptide(L)'
;CYGGTAALFNSIAWVESSAWDQRYAVVVAGDIAVYAKGTARPTGGAGAIAMIIGPHAPLVFDRGFRAAYMKHVYDFYKPDLSSEYPTVDGKLSIQCYLSALDNCYQLYCKKALKHNQVISLKSFEAVLFHT
;
A
#
# COMPACT_ATOMS: atom_id res chain seq x y z
N CYS A 1 5.09 -5.76 1.28
CA CYS A 1 4.18 -4.83 1.97
C CYS A 1 2.98 -4.35 1.12
N TYR A 2 3.10 -4.12 -0.21
CA TYR A 2 1.99 -3.58 -1.03
C TYR A 2 0.82 -4.56 -1.31
N GLY A 3 1.01 -5.87 -1.11
CA GLY A 3 0.03 -6.91 -1.49
C GLY A 3 -1.37 -6.71 -0.87
N GLY A 4 -1.45 -6.29 0.39
CA GLY A 4 -2.73 -5.99 1.05
C GLY A 4 -3.50 -4.85 0.38
N THR A 5 -2.79 -3.78 -0.01
CA THR A 5 -3.36 -2.65 -0.77
C THR A 5 -3.83 -3.08 -2.16
N ALA A 6 -3.09 -3.95 -2.84
CA ALA A 6 -3.49 -4.50 -4.13
C ALA A 6 -4.78 -5.35 -4.02
N ALA A 7 -4.86 -6.24 -3.03
CA ALA A 7 -6.06 -7.04 -2.77
C ALA A 7 -7.28 -6.18 -2.40
N LEU A 8 -7.07 -5.11 -1.62
CA LEU A 8 -8.08 -4.12 -1.30
C LEU A 8 -8.64 -3.44 -2.55
N PHE A 9 -7.77 -2.98 -3.44
CA PHE A 9 -8.19 -2.36 -4.70
C PHE A 9 -8.90 -3.32 -5.64
N ASN A 10 -8.45 -4.57 -5.74
CA ASN A 10 -9.13 -5.58 -6.53
C ASN A 10 -10.54 -5.87 -5.98
N SER A 11 -10.69 -5.90 -4.66
CA SER A 11 -11.97 -6.14 -4.00
C SER A 11 -12.96 -4.99 -4.22
N ILE A 12 -12.50 -3.74 -4.11
CA ILE A 12 -13.31 -2.56 -4.44
C ILE A 12 -13.74 -2.61 -5.91
N ALA A 13 -12.80 -2.87 -6.82
CA ALA A 13 -13.11 -2.98 -8.24
C ALA A 13 -14.10 -4.11 -8.54
N TRP A 14 -14.00 -5.25 -7.85
CA TRP A 14 -14.97 -6.34 -7.97
C TRP A 14 -16.35 -5.93 -7.47
N VAL A 15 -16.47 -5.31 -6.29
CA VAL A 15 -17.74 -4.80 -5.74
C VAL A 15 -18.39 -3.77 -6.68
N GLU A 16 -17.58 -2.96 -7.37
CA GLU A 16 -18.06 -1.96 -8.34
C GLU A 16 -18.33 -2.53 -9.75
N SER A 17 -18.04 -3.82 -9.99
CA SER A 17 -18.15 -4.45 -11.31
C SER A 17 -19.53 -5.03 -11.60
N SER A 18 -19.80 -5.32 -12.87
CA SER A 18 -20.98 -6.10 -13.29
C SER A 18 -20.96 -7.56 -12.84
N ALA A 19 -19.82 -8.07 -12.36
CA ALA A 19 -19.68 -9.43 -11.83
C ALA A 19 -19.97 -9.52 -10.33
N TRP A 20 -20.29 -8.39 -9.68
CA TRP A 20 -20.64 -8.37 -8.27
C TRP A 20 -21.99 -9.05 -8.03
N ASP A 21 -22.04 -9.95 -7.06
CA ASP A 21 -23.23 -10.73 -6.71
C ASP A 21 -23.84 -10.35 -5.36
N GLN A 22 -23.67 -9.08 -4.96
CA GLN A 22 -24.21 -8.49 -3.73
C GLN A 22 -23.58 -9.01 -2.43
N ARG A 23 -22.58 -9.91 -2.48
CA ARG A 23 -21.84 -10.36 -1.29
C ARG A 23 -20.69 -9.42 -0.95
N TYR A 24 -20.30 -9.40 0.32
CA TYR A 24 -19.09 -8.69 0.74
C TYR A 24 -17.83 -9.36 0.19
N ALA A 25 -16.84 -8.54 -0.17
CA ALA A 25 -15.47 -9.04 -0.33
C ALA A 25 -14.76 -8.99 1.02
N VAL A 26 -13.88 -9.96 1.26
CA VAL A 26 -13.03 -10.02 2.45
C VAL A 26 -11.58 -9.99 2.02
N VAL A 27 -10.83 -9.03 2.55
CA VAL A 27 -9.40 -8.88 2.28
C VAL A 27 -8.63 -9.19 3.54
N VAL A 28 -7.64 -10.05 3.45
CA VAL A 28 -6.72 -10.37 4.54
C VAL A 28 -5.32 -9.92 4.13
N ALA A 29 -4.74 -9.03 4.93
CA ALA A 29 -3.34 -8.64 4.83
C ALA A 29 -2.62 -9.19 6.05
N GLY A 30 -1.72 -10.15 5.86
CA GLY A 30 -0.94 -10.74 6.94
C GLY A 30 0.48 -11.03 6.50
N ASP A 31 1.42 -10.91 7.43
CA ASP A 31 2.83 -11.13 7.16
C ASP A 31 3.59 -11.52 8.45
N ILE A 32 4.73 -12.18 8.27
CA ILE A 32 5.73 -12.47 9.29
C ILE A 32 7.07 -11.93 8.77
N ALA A 33 7.45 -10.76 9.26
CA ALA A 33 8.69 -10.09 8.91
C ALA A 33 9.82 -10.58 9.82
N VAL A 34 10.64 -11.50 9.29
CA VAL A 34 11.82 -12.05 9.94
C VAL A 34 13.10 -11.68 9.18
N TYR A 35 14.15 -11.40 9.95
CA TYR A 35 15.43 -10.91 9.44
C TYR A 35 16.61 -11.68 10.04
N ALA A 36 17.66 -11.82 9.25
CA ALA A 36 18.91 -12.45 9.67
C ALA A 36 19.56 -11.67 10.83
N LYS A 37 20.65 -12.20 11.39
CA LYS A 37 21.41 -11.46 12.42
C LYS A 37 21.96 -10.16 11.82
N GLY A 38 21.69 -9.04 12.48
CA GLY A 38 22.13 -7.73 12.01
C GLY A 38 21.21 -6.61 12.47
N THR A 39 21.43 -5.41 11.95
CA THR A 39 20.71 -4.19 12.32
C THR A 39 19.23 -4.18 11.89
N ALA A 40 18.84 -5.01 10.93
CA ALA A 40 17.45 -5.17 10.51
C ALA A 40 16.63 -6.09 11.44
N ARG A 41 17.27 -6.91 12.29
CA ARG A 41 16.55 -7.84 13.17
C ARG A 41 15.51 -7.18 14.09
N PRO A 42 15.81 -6.03 14.74
CA PRO A 42 14.84 -5.36 15.60
C PRO A 42 13.64 -4.76 14.87
N THR A 43 13.67 -4.67 13.53
CA THR A 43 12.56 -4.12 12.72
C THR A 43 11.61 -5.21 12.22
N GLY A 44 11.71 -6.43 12.74
CA GLY A 44 10.77 -7.51 12.46
C GLY A 44 9.43 -7.34 13.17
N GLY A 45 8.48 -8.22 12.85
CA GLY A 45 7.14 -8.20 13.42
C GLY A 45 6.24 -9.23 12.75
N ALA A 46 5.06 -9.44 13.31
CA ALA A 46 4.04 -10.29 12.70
C ALA A 46 2.65 -9.74 13.01
N GLY A 47 1.73 -9.89 12.07
CA GLY A 47 0.36 -9.42 12.25
C GLY A 47 -0.53 -9.78 11.08
N ALA A 48 -1.84 -9.71 11.31
CA ALA A 48 -2.86 -9.88 10.28
C ALA A 48 -4.03 -8.93 10.52
N ILE A 49 -4.57 -8.37 9.44
CA ILE A 49 -5.75 -7.51 9.41
C ILE A 49 -6.74 -8.09 8.39
N ALA A 50 -8.00 -8.23 8.81
CA ALA A 50 -9.11 -8.56 7.92
C ALA A 50 -9.99 -7.32 7.70
N MET A 51 -10.35 -7.05 6.45
CA MET A 51 -11.19 -5.93 6.04
C MET A 51 -12.40 -6.45 5.26
N ILE A 52 -13.60 -6.02 5.64
CA ILE A 52 -14.85 -6.31 4.94
C ILE A 52 -15.16 -5.14 4.02
N ILE A 53 -15.39 -5.42 2.74
CA ILE A 53 -15.59 -4.42 1.68
C ILE A 53 -16.99 -4.59 1.09
N GLY A 54 -17.74 -3.48 1.02
CA GLY A 54 -19.10 -3.43 0.49
C GLY A 54 -19.64 -1.99 0.39
N PRO A 55 -20.88 -1.83 -0.10
CA PRO A 55 -21.53 -0.53 -0.21
C PRO A 55 -21.88 0.06 1.18
N HIS A 56 -22.13 1.36 1.23
CA HIS A 56 -22.53 2.09 2.45
C HIS A 56 -21.53 1.95 3.62
N ALA A 57 -20.24 1.86 3.30
CA ALA A 57 -19.19 1.75 4.29
C ALA A 57 -19.00 3.06 5.09
N PRO A 58 -18.61 2.98 6.38
CA PRO A 58 -18.28 4.16 7.18
C PRO A 58 -16.96 4.81 6.74
N LEU A 59 -16.06 4.04 6.10
CA LEU A 59 -14.82 4.50 5.50
C LEU A 59 -14.92 4.36 3.99
N VAL A 60 -15.16 5.48 3.31
CA VAL A 60 -15.41 5.51 1.87
C VAL A 60 -14.14 5.88 1.11
N PHE A 61 -13.89 5.20 -0.01
CA PHE A 61 -12.78 5.54 -0.90
C PHE A 61 -13.14 6.71 -1.81
N ASP A 62 -12.27 7.72 -1.85
CA ASP A 62 -12.38 8.83 -2.79
C ASP A 62 -12.09 8.38 -4.23
N ARG A 63 -13.17 8.24 -5.01
CA ARG A 63 -13.09 7.82 -6.41
C ARG A 63 -12.31 8.83 -7.24
N GLY A 64 -11.35 8.34 -8.02
CA GLY A 64 -10.56 9.16 -8.96
C GLY A 64 -9.28 9.77 -8.37
N PHE A 65 -9.10 9.77 -7.05
CA PHE A 65 -7.95 10.42 -6.41
C PHE A 65 -6.73 9.51 -6.20
N ARG A 66 -6.93 8.18 -6.16
CA ARG A 66 -5.86 7.18 -5.97
C ARG A 66 -4.69 7.37 -6.93
N ALA A 67 -3.46 7.35 -6.42
CA ALA A 67 -2.22 7.32 -7.22
C ALA A 67 -1.35 6.11 -6.87
N ALA A 68 -0.54 5.65 -7.83
CA ALA A 68 0.44 4.58 -7.64
C ALA A 68 1.69 4.89 -8.43
N TYR A 69 2.85 4.55 -7.87
CA TYR A 69 4.15 4.61 -8.49
C TYR A 69 4.81 3.23 -8.38
N MET A 70 5.27 2.69 -9.51
CA MET A 70 5.92 1.39 -9.57
C MET A 70 7.21 1.53 -10.37
N LYS A 71 8.29 0.94 -9.85
CA LYS A 71 9.61 1.02 -10.45
C LYS A 71 10.35 -0.30 -10.28
N HIS A 72 11.09 -0.71 -11.31
CA HIS A 72 12.03 -1.81 -11.17
C HIS A 72 13.26 -1.36 -10.39
N VAL A 73 13.49 -1.96 -9.22
CA VAL A 73 14.63 -1.72 -8.32
C VAL A 73 14.92 -2.99 -7.52
N TYR A 74 16.10 -3.05 -6.92
CA TYR A 74 16.55 -4.15 -6.05
C TYR A 74 16.92 -3.63 -4.66
N ASP A 75 16.03 -2.86 -4.05
CA ASP A 75 16.22 -2.28 -2.72
C ASP A 75 15.95 -3.31 -1.60
N PHE A 76 14.87 -4.08 -1.73
CA PHE A 76 14.49 -5.16 -0.82
C PHE A 76 13.84 -6.30 -1.58
N TYR A 77 14.40 -7.51 -1.51
CA TYR A 77 13.85 -8.67 -2.22
C TYR A 77 14.28 -9.99 -1.57
N LYS A 78 13.59 -11.09 -1.91
CA LYS A 78 13.84 -12.44 -1.39
C LYS A 78 14.23 -13.39 -2.54
N PRO A 79 15.49 -13.35 -3.03
CA PRO A 79 15.92 -14.16 -4.17
C PRO A 79 16.22 -15.61 -3.79
N ASP A 80 16.62 -15.86 -2.54
CA ASP A 80 16.96 -17.20 -2.04
C ASP A 80 15.69 -17.91 -1.57
N LEU A 81 15.27 -18.92 -2.34
CA LEU A 81 14.06 -19.69 -2.05
C LEU A 81 14.23 -20.66 -0.86
N SER A 82 15.45 -20.87 -0.37
CA SER A 82 15.75 -21.72 0.79
C SER A 82 15.75 -20.96 2.12
N SER A 83 15.62 -19.63 2.08
CA SER A 83 15.73 -18.75 3.24
C SER A 83 14.53 -17.81 3.36
N GLU A 84 14.08 -17.56 4.59
CA GLU A 84 13.02 -16.58 4.86
C GLU A 84 13.53 -15.12 4.84
N TYR A 85 14.86 -14.95 4.90
CA TYR A 85 15.51 -13.65 5.07
C TYR A 85 15.67 -12.91 3.75
N PRO A 86 15.42 -11.59 3.73
CA PRO A 86 15.58 -10.77 2.54
C PRO A 86 17.05 -10.37 2.30
N THR A 87 17.37 -10.11 1.04
CA THR A 87 18.49 -9.26 0.63
C THR A 87 18.04 -7.81 0.71
N VAL A 88 18.79 -6.97 1.42
CA VAL A 88 18.41 -5.59 1.70
C VAL A 88 19.57 -4.64 1.44
N ASP A 89 19.35 -3.65 0.58
CA ASP A 89 20.15 -2.42 0.53
C ASP A 89 19.37 -1.32 1.29
N GLY A 90 19.74 -1.10 2.55
CA GLY A 90 19.01 -0.18 3.43
C GLY A 90 19.05 1.27 2.97
N LYS A 91 20.17 1.72 2.39
CA LYS A 91 20.30 3.10 1.86
C LYS A 91 19.40 3.26 0.64
N LEU A 92 19.45 2.31 -0.29
CA LEU A 92 18.60 2.33 -1.48
C LEU A 92 17.11 2.23 -1.10
N SER A 93 16.75 1.39 -0.13
CA SER A 93 15.37 1.22 0.34
C SER A 93 14.76 2.53 0.83
N ILE A 94 15.50 3.32 1.62
CA ILE A 94 15.04 4.63 2.08
C ILE A 94 14.85 5.59 0.90
N GLN A 95 15.82 5.62 -0.02
CA GLN A 95 15.73 6.49 -1.21
C GLN A 95 14.55 6.12 -2.11
N CYS A 96 14.32 4.82 -2.33
CA CYS A 96 13.20 4.30 -3.10
C CYS A 96 11.85 4.63 -2.44
N TYR A 97 11.74 4.47 -1.11
CA TYR A 97 10.52 4.79 -0.38
C TYR A 97 10.15 6.28 -0.49
N LEU A 98 11.12 7.18 -0.23
CA LEU A 98 10.89 8.64 -0.33
C LEU A 98 10.56 9.06 -1.77
N SER A 99 11.28 8.50 -2.76
CA SER A 99 11.00 8.78 -4.17
C SER A 99 9.59 8.31 -4.57
N ALA A 100 9.15 7.13 -4.09
CA ALA A 100 7.81 6.63 -4.34
C ALA A 100 6.74 7.50 -3.66
N LEU A 101 6.98 7.97 -2.43
CA LEU A 101 6.10 8.89 -1.71
C LEU A 101 5.93 10.20 -2.49
N ASP A 102 7.02 10.82 -2.92
CA ASP A 102 6.99 12.07 -3.69
C ASP A 102 6.19 11.91 -4.99
N ASN A 103 6.47 10.85 -5.76
CA ASN A 103 5.78 10.60 -7.02
C ASN A 103 4.30 10.29 -6.81
N CYS A 104 3.95 9.46 -5.81
CA CYS A 104 2.56 9.16 -5.47
C CYS A 104 1.80 10.44 -5.06
N TYR A 105 2.40 11.29 -4.23
CA TYR A 105 1.76 12.53 -3.78
C TYR A 105 1.59 13.53 -4.93
N GLN A 106 2.61 13.71 -5.79
CA GLN A 106 2.50 14.56 -6.98
C GLN A 106 1.40 14.07 -7.94
N LEU A 107 1.30 12.76 -8.16
CA LEU A 107 0.24 12.16 -8.98
C LEU A 107 -1.15 12.34 -8.34
N TYR A 108 -1.24 12.20 -7.02
CA TYR A 108 -2.47 12.47 -6.27
C TYR A 108 -2.92 13.93 -6.45
N CYS A 109 -2.01 14.89 -6.25
CA CYS A 109 -2.27 16.32 -6.47
C CYS A 109 -2.71 16.59 -7.92
N LYS A 110 -2.05 15.99 -8.91
CA LYS A 110 -2.44 16.12 -10.32
C LYS A 110 -3.84 15.60 -10.60
N LYS A 111 -4.25 14.51 -9.95
CA LYS A 111 -5.62 13.97 -10.06
C LYS A 111 -6.62 14.88 -9.38
N ALA A 112 -6.32 15.35 -8.17
CA ALA A 112 -7.17 16.27 -7.43
C ALA A 112 -7.41 17.60 -8.17
N LEU A 113 -6.39 18.12 -8.85
CA LEU A 113 -6.54 19.32 -9.69
C LEU A 113 -7.54 19.12 -10.83
N LYS A 114 -7.68 17.91 -11.39
CA LYS A 114 -8.73 17.62 -12.39
C LYS A 114 -10.14 17.67 -11.81
N HIS A 115 -10.26 17.54 -10.49
CA HIS A 115 -11.50 17.71 -9.73
C HIS A 115 -11.60 19.12 -9.11
N ASN A 116 -10.81 20.09 -9.58
CA ASN A 116 -10.74 21.46 -9.07
C ASN A 116 -10.36 21.57 -7.58
N GLN A 117 -9.61 20.59 -7.06
CA GLN A 117 -9.10 20.60 -5.70
C GLN A 117 -7.59 20.84 -5.67
N VAL A 118 -7.18 21.84 -4.89
CA VAL A 118 -5.76 22.09 -4.59
C VAL A 118 -5.43 21.41 -3.26
N ILE A 119 -4.57 20.40 -3.31
CA ILE A 119 -4.22 19.57 -2.16
C ILE A 119 -2.93 20.07 -1.51
N SER A 120 -2.96 20.15 -0.17
CA SER A 120 -1.79 20.37 0.67
C SER A 120 -1.87 19.44 1.89
N LEU A 121 -0.86 19.46 2.77
CA LEU A 121 -0.94 18.71 4.04
C LEU A 121 -2.12 19.14 4.92
N LYS A 122 -2.60 20.39 4.80
CA LYS A 122 -3.77 20.90 5.53
C LYS A 122 -5.10 20.34 5.01
N SER A 123 -5.09 19.68 3.85
CA SER A 123 -6.27 19.06 3.25
C SER A 123 -6.63 17.72 3.91
N PHE A 124 -5.78 17.22 4.81
CA PHE A 124 -5.97 15.93 5.47
C PHE A 124 -6.09 16.11 6.98
N GLU A 125 -7.09 15.48 7.59
CA GLU A 125 -7.20 15.40 9.05
C GLU A 125 -6.18 14.40 9.64
N ALA A 126 -5.85 13.37 8.87
CA ALA A 126 -4.86 12.37 9.20
C ALA A 126 -4.15 11.87 7.93
N VAL A 127 -2.88 11.46 8.08
CA VAL A 127 -2.09 10.83 7.02
C VAL A 127 -1.51 9.53 7.56
N LEU A 128 -1.86 8.42 6.93
CA LEU A 128 -1.41 7.08 7.33
C LEU A 128 -0.32 6.60 6.37
N PHE A 129 0.66 5.87 6.90
CA PHE A 129 1.81 5.36 6.16
C PHE A 129 2.01 3.87 6.41
N HIS A 130 2.75 3.22 5.52
CA HIS A 130 3.38 1.96 5.89
C HIS A 130 4.48 2.24 6.93
N THR A 131 4.41 1.53 8.05
CA THR A 131 5.35 1.59 9.16
C THR A 131 6.15 0.31 9.29
#